data_AF-A0A9P1EA00-F1
#
_entry.id   AF-A0A9P1EA00-F1
#
_cell.length_a   1.000
_cell.length_b   1.000
_cell.length_c   1.000
_cell.angle_alpha   90.00
_cell.angle_beta   90.00
_cell.angle_gamma   90.00
#
_symmetry.space_group_name_H-M   'P 1'
#
loop_
_entity.id
_entity.type
_entity.pdbx_description
1 polymer ?
#
loop_
_entity_poly.entity_id
_entity_poly.type
_entity_poly.pdbx_seq_one_letter_code
_entity_poly.pdbx_strand_id
1 'polypeptide(L)'
;MTCLSNDNRFALVGVASTRNKEDALPSNNCGNNSTPPMSGFLLEKVFPVYAVGVSVPDPNLVVSLANSGRGVGDPIWDAVRQEAKSEAEKEPILSSYLYASILSHDCLERALGFVLANRLQNPTLLATQLMDIFCGVILHDRGMQRSIRMDIQAFKDRDPSCLSYCSALLYLKGYNTLQTHRVAHALWNQGRNVLALALQSRASEVFWG
;
A
#
# COMPACT_ATOMS: atom_id res chain seq x y z
N MET A 1 3.50 51.13 8.95
CA MET A 1 2.46 51.98 8.31
C MET A 1 2.09 51.26 7.02
N THR A 2 0.93 50.63 6.83
CA THR A 2 -0.40 50.80 7.41
C THR A 2 -1.15 49.46 7.40
N CYS A 3 -1.88 49.22 8.48
CA CYS A 3 -2.94 48.22 8.65
C CYS A 3 -4.29 48.73 8.07
N LEU A 4 -5.34 47.91 8.22
CA LEU A 4 -6.81 48.11 8.04
C LEU A 4 -7.35 47.37 6.80
N SER A 5 -8.46 46.59 6.83
CA SER A 5 -9.61 46.44 7.76
C SER A 5 -10.33 45.10 7.41
N ASN A 6 -10.75 44.21 8.34
CA ASN A 6 -12.08 44.10 9.02
C ASN A 6 -13.29 44.63 8.21
N ASP A 7 -14.50 44.05 8.17
CA ASP A 7 -15.28 43.23 9.11
C ASP A 7 -16.65 42.81 8.48
N ASN A 8 -17.50 42.11 9.26
CA ASN A 8 -18.96 41.78 9.10
C ASN A 8 -19.28 40.39 8.52
N ARG A 9 -19.89 39.39 9.19
CA ARG A 9 -20.82 39.24 10.36
C ARG A 9 -22.29 39.68 10.15
N PHE A 10 -23.18 38.67 10.31
CA PHE A 10 -24.53 38.64 10.91
C PHE A 10 -25.86 38.56 10.09
N ALA A 11 -26.70 37.61 10.57
CA ALA A 11 -28.18 37.55 10.71
C ALA A 11 -29.08 37.30 9.48
N LEU A 12 -29.86 36.20 9.39
CA LEU A 12 -31.12 35.75 10.07
C LEU A 12 -32.42 36.24 9.40
N VAL A 13 -33.41 35.32 9.32
CA VAL A 13 -34.89 35.40 9.09
C VAL A 13 -35.25 34.30 8.05
N GLY A 14 -36.18 33.36 8.21
CA GLY A 14 -37.35 33.19 9.09
C GLY A 14 -38.58 32.83 8.23
N VAL A 15 -39.57 32.10 8.79
CA VAL A 15 -40.89 31.65 8.25
C VAL A 15 -40.88 30.21 7.67
N ALA A 16 -41.35 29.14 8.33
CA ALA A 16 -42.60 28.77 9.03
C ALA A 16 -43.78 28.38 8.11
N SER A 17 -44.19 27.09 8.11
CA SER A 17 -45.62 26.69 8.10
C SER A 17 -45.85 25.18 8.42
N THR A 18 -46.37 24.95 9.64
CA THR A 18 -47.53 24.12 10.02
C THR A 18 -47.71 22.62 9.63
N ARG A 19 -47.78 21.78 10.69
CA ARG A 19 -48.88 20.83 11.10
C ARG A 19 -49.20 19.65 10.15
N ASN A 20 -49.34 18.39 10.58
CA ASN A 20 -50.05 17.82 11.75
C ASN A 20 -49.53 16.40 12.13
N LYS A 21 -49.82 16.03 13.39
CA LYS A 21 -49.71 14.71 14.04
C LYS A 21 -50.62 13.66 13.39
N GLU A 22 -50.27 12.37 13.53
CA GLU A 22 -51.11 11.36 14.22
C GLU A 22 -50.36 10.02 14.39
N ASP A 23 -50.50 9.48 15.61
CA ASP A 23 -49.90 8.26 16.14
C ASP A 23 -50.64 6.99 15.68
N ALA A 24 -49.95 5.84 15.58
CA ALA A 24 -50.37 4.50 16.07
C ALA A 24 -49.74 3.31 15.30
N LEU A 25 -49.02 2.46 16.04
CA LEU A 25 -48.89 1.00 15.86
C LEU A 25 -49.87 0.33 16.87
N PRO A 26 -50.27 -0.97 16.80
CA PRO A 26 -49.53 -2.12 16.27
C PRO A 26 -50.37 -3.27 15.61
N SER A 27 -49.66 -4.34 15.19
CA SER A 27 -50.05 -5.78 15.21
C SER A 27 -50.30 -6.52 13.87
N ASN A 28 -49.37 -7.46 13.60
CA ASN A 28 -49.49 -8.80 13.01
C ASN A 28 -50.57 -9.15 11.96
N ASN A 29 -50.14 -9.65 10.79
CA ASN A 29 -50.61 -10.95 10.30
C ASN A 29 -49.63 -11.61 9.31
N CYS A 30 -49.35 -12.90 9.55
CA CYS A 30 -48.67 -13.83 8.64
C CYS A 30 -49.67 -14.40 7.61
N GLY A 31 -49.26 -14.64 6.37
CA GLY A 31 -50.11 -15.31 5.39
C GLY A 31 -49.57 -15.36 3.96
N ASN A 32 -48.50 -16.14 3.78
CA ASN A 32 -48.06 -16.92 2.62
C ASN A 32 -48.66 -16.66 1.23
N ASN A 33 -47.79 -16.45 0.24
CA ASN A 33 -47.87 -17.08 -1.08
C ASN A 33 -46.46 -17.40 -1.60
N SER A 34 -46.36 -18.50 -2.33
CA SER A 34 -45.18 -19.37 -2.53
C SER A 34 -44.30 -19.06 -3.75
N THR A 35 -42.97 -19.22 -3.56
CA THR A 35 -41.86 -19.62 -4.50
C THR A 35 -41.38 -18.66 -5.61
N PRO A 36 -40.12 -18.80 -6.13
CA PRO A 36 -38.78 -18.87 -5.50
C PRO A 36 -37.81 -17.77 -6.08
N PRO A 37 -36.52 -17.67 -5.67
CA PRO A 37 -35.66 -16.53 -6.02
C PRO A 37 -34.81 -16.77 -7.30
N MET A 38 -34.71 -15.76 -8.16
CA MET A 38 -33.80 -15.69 -9.33
C MET A 38 -33.27 -14.26 -9.40
N SER A 39 -32.01 -14.03 -8.98
CA SER A 39 -30.76 -14.07 -9.78
C SER A 39 -30.45 -12.67 -10.33
N GLY A 40 -29.20 -12.19 -10.39
CA GLY A 40 -27.90 -12.77 -10.17
C GLY A 40 -26.93 -11.87 -10.94
N PHE A 41 -26.10 -11.07 -10.27
CA PHE A 41 -25.04 -10.34 -10.96
C PHE A 41 -23.90 -11.30 -11.26
N LEU A 42 -23.92 -11.80 -12.50
CA LEU A 42 -22.81 -12.46 -13.17
C LEU A 42 -21.76 -11.40 -13.53
N LEU A 43 -20.64 -11.39 -12.81
CA LEU A 43 -19.36 -11.12 -13.47
C LEU A 43 -18.51 -12.37 -13.30
N GLU A 44 -18.56 -13.19 -14.34
CA GLU A 44 -17.87 -14.44 -14.47
C GLU A 44 -16.35 -14.21 -14.52
N LYS A 45 -15.67 -14.71 -13.49
CA LYS A 45 -14.37 -15.39 -13.51
C LYS A 45 -13.62 -15.41 -14.85
N VAL A 46 -12.52 -14.66 -14.95
CA VAL A 46 -11.28 -15.14 -15.58
C VAL A 46 -10.09 -14.55 -14.82
N PHE A 47 -9.59 -15.26 -13.82
CA PHE A 47 -8.15 -15.44 -13.53
C PHE A 47 -8.03 -16.68 -12.62
N PRO A 48 -7.48 -17.81 -13.09
CA PRO A 48 -7.44 -19.03 -12.30
C PRO A 48 -6.30 -18.95 -11.27
N VAL A 49 -6.65 -18.79 -10.00
CA VAL A 49 -5.76 -19.08 -8.86
C VAL A 49 -6.30 -20.31 -8.13
N TYR A 50 -6.13 -21.47 -8.75
CA TYR A 50 -6.22 -22.80 -8.12
C TYR A 50 -5.34 -23.69 -9.01
N ALA A 51 -4.34 -24.43 -8.54
CA ALA A 51 -4.22 -25.12 -7.28
C ALA A 51 -2.76 -25.16 -6.84
N VAL A 52 -2.50 -24.71 -5.61
CA VAL A 52 -1.42 -25.26 -4.79
C VAL A 52 -2.03 -25.40 -3.40
N GLY A 53 -2.10 -26.62 -2.89
CA GLY A 53 -2.51 -26.90 -1.52
C GLY A 53 -1.52 -26.24 -0.56
N VAL A 54 -1.84 -25.04 -0.10
CA VAL A 54 -1.12 -24.38 0.98
C VAL A 54 -1.79 -24.85 2.27
N SER A 55 -1.07 -25.64 3.05
CA SER A 55 -1.38 -25.83 4.47
C SER A 55 -1.48 -24.44 5.10
N VAL A 56 -2.69 -24.10 5.55
CA VAL A 56 -3.00 -22.85 6.27
C VAL A 56 -1.90 -22.62 7.32
N PRO A 57 -1.10 -21.55 7.24
CA PRO A 57 -0.15 -21.25 8.30
C PRO A 57 -0.95 -20.93 9.57
N ASP A 58 -0.54 -21.54 10.69
CA ASP A 58 -1.22 -21.46 11.97
C ASP A 58 -1.61 -20.01 12.31
N PRO A 59 -2.91 -19.70 12.53
CA PRO A 59 -3.35 -18.35 12.86
C PRO A 59 -2.69 -17.80 14.13
N ASN A 60 -2.18 -18.67 15.01
CA ASN A 60 -1.45 -18.26 16.21
C ASN A 60 -0.05 -17.70 15.90
N LEU A 61 0.59 -18.09 14.78
CA LEU A 61 1.90 -17.57 14.40
C LEU A 61 1.81 -16.11 13.92
N VAL A 62 0.74 -15.80 13.16
CA VAL A 62 0.48 -14.46 12.61
C VAL A 62 0.04 -13.48 13.71
N VAL A 63 -0.70 -13.98 14.71
CA VAL A 63 -1.13 -13.20 15.88
C VAL A 63 0.02 -12.95 16.87
N SER A 64 0.99 -13.86 16.97
CA SER A 64 2.16 -13.69 17.86
C SER A 64 3.13 -12.59 17.39
N LEU A 65 3.27 -12.39 16.09
CA LEU A 65 4.04 -11.28 15.49
C LEU A 65 3.36 -9.92 15.68
N ALA A 66 2.03 -9.90 15.84
CA ALA A 66 1.26 -8.67 15.97
C ALA A 66 1.20 -8.13 17.42
N ASN A 67 1.39 -8.98 18.43
CA ASN A 67 1.13 -8.66 19.84
C ASN A 67 2.37 -8.49 20.75
N SER A 68 3.59 -8.53 20.22
CA SER A 68 4.80 -8.28 21.01
C SER A 68 5.16 -6.79 21.03
N GLY A 69 4.48 -6.03 21.88
CA GLY A 69 4.80 -4.62 22.15
C GLY A 69 6.11 -4.46 22.94
N ARG A 70 6.90 -3.46 22.55
CA ARG A 70 8.19 -2.96 23.11
C ARG A 70 9.45 -3.75 22.72
N GLY A 71 10.18 -3.19 21.75
CA GLY A 71 11.58 -3.52 21.47
C GLY A 71 11.80 -4.76 20.63
N VAL A 72 11.00 -4.98 19.59
CA VAL A 72 11.07 -6.19 18.76
C VAL A 72 11.58 -5.79 17.38
N GLY A 73 12.79 -6.25 17.03
CA GLY A 73 13.42 -5.99 15.74
C GLY A 73 12.57 -6.42 14.56
N ASP A 74 12.89 -5.90 13.38
CA ASP A 74 12.24 -6.30 12.14
C ASP A 74 13.10 -7.37 11.46
N PRO A 75 12.77 -8.66 11.60
CA PRO A 75 13.65 -9.74 11.17
C PRO A 75 13.86 -9.74 9.65
N ILE A 76 12.87 -9.27 8.88
CA ILE A 76 12.99 -9.15 7.43
C ILE A 76 13.97 -8.02 7.09
N TRP A 77 13.86 -6.88 7.76
CA TRP A 77 14.79 -5.78 7.55
C TRP A 77 16.22 -6.13 7.96
N ASP A 78 16.37 -6.80 9.11
CA ASP A 78 17.68 -7.25 9.60
C ASP A 78 18.32 -8.23 8.61
N ALA A 79 17.56 -9.17 8.06
CA ALA A 79 18.00 -10.08 7.02
C ALA A 79 18.44 -9.33 5.75
N VAL A 80 17.62 -8.39 5.25
CA VAL A 80 17.96 -7.56 4.07
C VAL A 80 19.28 -6.81 4.29
N ARG A 81 19.47 -6.19 5.47
CA ARG A 81 20.72 -5.48 5.79
C ARG A 81 21.92 -6.42 5.86
N GLN A 82 21.76 -7.59 6.46
CA GLN A 82 22.85 -8.57 6.57
C GLN A 82 23.26 -9.11 5.20
N GLU A 83 22.28 -9.46 4.36
CA GLU A 83 22.49 -9.90 2.99
C GLU A 83 23.19 -8.82 2.16
N ALA A 84 22.72 -7.57 2.25
CA ALA A 84 23.34 -6.43 1.54
C ALA A 84 24.79 -6.18 1.97
N LYS A 85 25.12 -6.33 3.26
CA LYS A 85 26.51 -6.26 3.74
C LYS A 85 27.36 -7.37 3.13
N SER A 86 26.88 -8.61 3.16
CA SER A 86 27.60 -9.75 2.60
C SER A 86 27.81 -9.60 1.09
N GLU A 87 26.82 -9.12 0.36
CA GLU A 87 26.93 -8.86 -1.08
C GLU A 87 27.92 -7.72 -1.38
N ALA A 88 27.93 -6.66 -0.58
CA ALA A 88 28.87 -5.54 -0.72
C ALA A 88 30.32 -5.92 -0.45
N GLU A 89 30.56 -6.88 0.46
CA GLU A 89 31.89 -7.44 0.74
C GLU A 89 32.36 -8.38 -0.38
N LYS A 90 31.44 -9.19 -0.93
CA LYS A 90 31.73 -10.12 -2.03
C LYS A 90 31.99 -9.42 -3.34
N GLU A 91 31.28 -8.32 -3.60
CA GLU A 91 31.35 -7.59 -4.87
C GLU A 91 31.61 -6.08 -4.62
N PRO A 92 32.90 -5.69 -4.44
CA PRO A 92 33.27 -4.32 -4.09
C PRO A 92 32.79 -3.25 -5.06
N ILE A 93 32.64 -3.56 -6.36
CA ILE A 93 32.18 -2.59 -7.36
C ILE A 93 30.72 -2.15 -7.12
N LEU A 94 29.91 -3.02 -6.50
CA LEU A 94 28.51 -2.73 -6.15
C LEU A 94 28.36 -2.18 -4.73
N SER A 95 29.44 -2.12 -3.95
CA SER A 95 29.39 -1.72 -2.53
C SER A 95 28.75 -0.35 -2.32
N SER A 96 29.12 0.65 -3.13
CA SER A 96 28.53 1.99 -3.07
C SER A 96 27.02 1.99 -3.38
N TYR A 97 26.59 1.17 -4.33
CA TYR A 97 25.17 1.05 -4.69
C TYR A 97 24.36 0.37 -3.59
N LEU A 98 24.87 -0.72 -3.01
CA LEU A 98 24.22 -1.44 -1.90
C LEU A 98 24.18 -0.58 -0.63
N TYR A 99 25.24 0.19 -0.38
CA TYR A 99 25.25 1.12 0.74
C TYR A 99 24.20 2.21 0.56
N ALA A 100 24.18 2.87 -0.61
CA ALA A 100 23.20 3.89 -0.91
C ALA A 100 21.76 3.35 -0.84
N SER A 101 21.50 2.17 -1.40
CA SER A 101 20.16 1.62 -1.56
C SER A 101 19.57 0.95 -0.33
N ILE A 102 20.41 0.43 0.56
CA ILE A 102 19.98 -0.36 1.72
C ILE A 102 20.65 0.13 3.00
N LEU A 103 21.99 0.08 3.08
CA LEU A 103 22.70 0.22 4.36
C LEU A 103 22.64 1.63 4.94
N SER A 104 22.39 2.64 4.11
CA SER A 104 22.24 4.05 4.51
C SER A 104 20.88 4.37 5.14
N HIS A 105 19.91 3.46 5.05
CA HIS A 105 18.54 3.68 5.53
C HIS A 105 18.28 3.07 6.91
N ASP A 106 17.31 3.64 7.62
CA ASP A 106 16.95 3.20 8.97
C ASP A 106 15.94 2.05 8.97
N CYS A 107 15.09 1.98 7.95
CA CYS A 107 13.99 1.02 7.86
C CYS A 107 13.73 0.56 6.42
N LEU A 108 13.05 -0.58 6.29
CA LEU A 108 12.70 -1.22 5.02
C LEU A 108 11.91 -0.29 4.09
N GLU A 109 11.00 0.51 4.64
CA GLU A 109 10.14 1.43 3.89
C GLU A 109 10.94 2.50 3.16
N ARG A 110 11.95 3.08 3.83
CA ARG A 110 12.83 4.10 3.23
C ARG A 110 13.72 3.48 2.16
N ALA A 111 14.27 2.29 2.41
CA ALA A 111 15.05 1.57 1.40
C ALA A 111 14.21 1.25 0.15
N LEU A 112 12.99 0.74 0.34
CA LEU A 112 12.06 0.51 -0.75
C LEU A 112 11.73 1.79 -1.52
N GLY A 113 11.41 2.88 -0.80
CA GLY A 113 11.13 4.18 -1.40
C GLY A 113 12.30 4.68 -2.25
N PHE A 114 13.54 4.51 -1.77
CA PHE A 114 14.75 4.91 -2.50
C PHE A 114 14.92 4.08 -3.77
N VAL A 115 14.77 2.76 -3.69
CA VAL A 115 14.90 1.86 -4.84
C VAL A 115 13.85 2.16 -5.91
N LEU A 116 12.59 2.34 -5.51
CA LEU A 116 11.51 2.69 -6.44
C LEU A 116 11.72 4.08 -7.05
N ALA A 117 12.11 5.07 -6.25
CA ALA A 117 12.38 6.41 -6.73
C ALA A 117 13.50 6.44 -7.78
N ASN A 118 14.62 5.77 -7.52
CA ASN A 118 15.74 5.71 -8.45
C ASN A 118 15.43 4.93 -9.73
N ARG A 119 14.52 3.95 -9.67
CA ARG A 119 14.06 3.22 -10.87
C ARG A 119 13.07 4.01 -11.70
N LEU A 120 12.17 4.77 -11.08
CA LEU A 120 11.07 5.46 -11.76
C LEU A 120 11.42 6.87 -12.23
N GLN A 121 12.51 7.45 -11.72
CA GLN A 121 12.93 8.81 -12.03
C GLN A 121 13.04 9.07 -13.54
N ASN A 122 12.78 10.31 -13.92
CA ASN A 122 13.04 10.84 -15.25
C ASN A 122 13.30 12.36 -15.14
N PRO A 123 13.60 13.06 -16.24
CA PRO A 123 13.83 14.50 -16.21
C PRO A 123 12.66 15.34 -15.65
N THR A 124 11.44 14.79 -15.63
CA THR A 124 10.23 15.46 -15.13
C THR A 124 9.96 15.16 -13.65
N LEU A 125 10.18 13.92 -13.22
CA LEU A 125 9.95 13.39 -11.88
C LEU A 125 11.30 12.96 -11.30
N LEU A 126 11.90 13.84 -10.51
CA LEU A 126 13.20 13.61 -9.92
C LEU A 126 13.12 12.52 -8.84
N ALA A 127 14.21 11.77 -8.65
CA ALA A 127 14.28 10.74 -7.59
C ALA A 127 13.98 11.32 -6.20
N THR A 128 14.39 12.55 -5.90
CA THR A 128 14.12 13.19 -4.61
C THR A 128 12.61 13.41 -4.38
N GLN A 129 11.90 13.91 -5.40
CA GLN A 129 10.45 14.11 -5.33
C GLN A 129 9.71 12.78 -5.18
N LEU A 130 10.14 11.76 -5.94
CA LEU A 130 9.57 10.41 -5.85
C LEU A 130 9.82 9.81 -4.47
N MET A 131 11.02 9.98 -3.91
CA MET A 131 11.37 9.51 -2.58
C MET A 131 10.45 10.11 -1.52
N ASP A 132 10.19 11.42 -1.57
CA ASP A 132 9.27 12.10 -0.66
C ASP A 132 7.83 11.58 -0.78
N ILE A 133 7.37 11.33 -2.02
CA ILE A 133 6.05 10.77 -2.28
C ILE A 133 5.94 9.34 -1.73
N PHE A 134 6.90 8.47 -2.05
CA PHE A 134 6.90 7.08 -1.59
C PHE A 134 6.98 6.99 -0.07
N CYS A 135 7.93 7.70 0.55
CA CYS A 135 8.05 7.71 2.00
C CYS A 135 6.81 8.29 2.67
N GLY A 136 6.26 9.39 2.16
CA GLY A 136 5.05 10.00 2.69
C GLY A 136 3.87 9.03 2.69
N VAL A 137 3.65 8.29 1.60
CA VAL A 137 2.55 7.34 1.50
C VAL A 137 2.80 6.10 2.36
N ILE A 138 3.98 5.48 2.25
CA ILE A 138 4.28 4.20 2.93
C ILE A 138 4.36 4.39 4.45
N LEU A 139 4.98 5.49 4.92
CA LEU A 139 5.16 5.70 6.37
C LEU A 139 3.85 6.04 7.09
N HIS A 140 2.85 6.58 6.37
CA HIS A 140 1.54 6.91 6.94
C HIS A 140 0.58 5.71 7.05
N ASP A 141 0.79 4.62 6.30
CA ASP A 141 -0.09 3.45 6.31
C ASP A 141 0.61 2.21 6.89
N ARG A 142 0.25 1.85 8.13
CA ARG A 142 0.74 0.62 8.79
C ARG A 142 0.28 -0.67 8.11
N GLY A 143 -0.88 -0.67 7.45
CA GLY A 143 -1.37 -1.81 6.67
C GLY A 143 -0.51 -2.03 5.42
N MET A 144 -0.09 -0.95 4.77
CA MET A 144 0.86 -1.01 3.66
C MET A 144 2.24 -1.53 4.11
N GLN A 145 2.76 -1.05 5.24
CA GLN A 145 4.03 -1.52 5.81
C GLN A 145 4.04 -3.03 6.08
N ARG A 146 2.94 -3.57 6.62
CA ARG A 146 2.79 -5.02 6.81
C ARG A 146 2.70 -5.74 5.47
N SER A 147 1.95 -5.19 4.52
CA SER A 147 1.81 -5.75 3.18
C SER A 147 3.14 -5.85 2.45
N ILE A 148 4.00 -4.83 2.55
CA ILE A 148 5.36 -4.83 1.98
C ILE A 148 6.18 -6.04 2.47
N ARG A 149 6.15 -6.31 3.77
CA ARG A 149 6.85 -7.45 4.41
C ARG A 149 6.26 -8.80 3.99
N MET A 150 4.94 -8.90 3.91
CA MET A 150 4.26 -10.12 3.46
C MET A 150 4.53 -10.39 1.97
N ASP A 151 4.55 -9.35 1.15
CA ASP A 151 4.80 -9.45 -0.29
C ASP A 151 6.24 -9.94 -0.53
N ILE A 152 7.25 -9.32 0.09
CA ILE A 152 8.65 -9.74 -0.10
C ILE A 152 8.90 -11.17 0.39
N GLN A 153 8.27 -11.57 1.50
CA GLN A 153 8.32 -12.94 1.99
C GLN A 153 7.66 -13.91 0.99
N ALA A 154 6.49 -13.57 0.46
CA ALA A 154 5.83 -14.40 -0.53
C ALA A 154 6.65 -14.56 -1.82
N PHE A 155 7.34 -13.52 -2.29
CA PHE A 155 8.25 -13.64 -3.44
C PHE A 155 9.43 -14.55 -3.12
N LYS A 156 10.04 -14.39 -1.94
CA LYS A 156 11.16 -15.21 -1.49
C LYS A 156 10.78 -16.70 -1.35
N ASP A 157 9.58 -16.99 -0.88
CA ASP A 157 9.11 -18.37 -0.66
C ASP A 157 8.66 -19.07 -1.95
N ARG A 158 8.15 -18.30 -2.93
CA ARG A 158 7.50 -18.85 -4.14
C ARG A 158 8.40 -18.83 -5.38
N ASP A 159 9.38 -17.94 -5.45
CA ASP A 159 10.29 -17.86 -6.59
C ASP A 159 11.62 -18.59 -6.28
N PRO A 160 11.89 -19.75 -6.93
CA PRO A 160 13.12 -20.50 -6.70
C PRO A 160 14.39 -19.74 -7.14
N SER A 161 14.24 -18.73 -8.00
CA SER A 161 15.36 -17.90 -8.47
C SER A 161 15.69 -16.77 -7.48
N CYS A 162 14.78 -16.48 -6.54
CA CYS A 162 14.98 -15.45 -5.54
C CYS A 162 15.81 -15.99 -4.37
N LEU A 163 17.11 -15.72 -4.41
CA LEU A 163 18.07 -16.27 -3.45
C LEU A 163 18.16 -15.48 -2.13
N SER A 164 17.72 -14.21 -2.09
CA SER A 164 17.82 -13.36 -0.89
C SER A 164 16.68 -12.35 -0.80
N TYR A 165 16.35 -11.84 0.39
CA TYR A 165 15.40 -10.74 0.52
C TYR A 165 15.96 -9.44 -0.09
N CYS A 166 17.27 -9.22 0.03
CA CYS A 166 17.99 -8.12 -0.60
C CYS A 166 17.78 -8.13 -2.13
N SER A 167 18.01 -9.27 -2.79
CA SER A 167 17.80 -9.39 -4.24
C SER A 167 16.34 -9.22 -4.63
N ALA A 168 15.40 -9.70 -3.81
CA ALA A 168 13.97 -9.47 -4.02
C ALA A 168 13.63 -7.98 -4.07
N LEU A 169 14.12 -7.21 -3.09
CA LEU A 169 13.86 -5.79 -2.98
C LEU A 169 14.51 -4.98 -4.11
N LEU A 170 15.75 -5.29 -4.47
CA LEU A 170 16.52 -4.50 -5.44
C LEU A 170 16.14 -4.81 -6.90
N TYR A 171 15.92 -6.08 -7.23
CA TYR A 171 15.96 -6.53 -8.63
C TYR A 171 14.64 -7.11 -9.14
N LEU A 172 13.76 -7.65 -8.29
CA LEU A 172 12.52 -8.25 -8.77
C LEU A 172 11.56 -7.17 -9.28
N LYS A 173 11.43 -7.10 -10.62
CA LYS A 173 10.49 -6.19 -11.29
C LYS A 173 9.06 -6.40 -10.81
N GLY A 174 8.62 -7.65 -10.65
CA GLY A 174 7.25 -7.96 -10.20
C GLY A 174 6.94 -7.39 -8.81
N TYR A 175 7.87 -7.52 -7.86
CA TYR A 175 7.73 -6.93 -6.54
C TYR A 175 7.70 -5.40 -6.60
N ASN A 176 8.63 -4.78 -7.32
CA ASN A 176 8.70 -3.33 -7.45
C ASN A 176 7.45 -2.73 -8.13
N THR A 177 6.92 -3.40 -9.16
CA THR A 177 5.65 -3.01 -9.80
C THR A 177 4.48 -3.08 -8.82
N LEU A 178 4.38 -4.16 -8.03
CA LEU A 178 3.32 -4.32 -7.04
C LEU A 178 3.34 -3.20 -6.00
N GLN A 179 4.51 -2.89 -5.43
CA GLN A 179 4.63 -1.82 -4.44
C GLN A 179 4.34 -0.44 -5.04
N THR A 180 4.80 -0.18 -6.26
CA THR A 180 4.49 1.07 -6.97
C THR A 180 2.99 1.23 -7.20
N HIS A 181 2.31 0.15 -7.58
CA HIS A 181 0.86 0.15 -7.77
C HIS A 181 0.10 0.41 -6.45
N ARG A 182 0.53 -0.19 -5.33
CA ARG A 182 -0.07 0.08 -4.01
C ARG A 182 0.01 1.57 -3.65
N VAL A 183 1.15 2.20 -3.91
CA VAL A 183 1.35 3.63 -3.64
C VAL A 183 0.52 4.49 -4.59
N ALA A 184 0.46 4.16 -5.88
CA ALA A 184 -0.40 4.84 -6.84
C ALA A 184 -1.88 4.74 -6.45
N HIS A 185 -2.33 3.57 -6.00
CA HIS A 185 -3.69 3.37 -5.52
C HIS A 185 -4.00 4.18 -4.24
N ALA A 186 -3.06 4.23 -3.30
CA ALA A 186 -3.21 5.08 -2.12
C ALA A 186 -3.31 6.57 -2.49
N LEU A 187 -2.50 7.04 -3.44
CA LEU A 187 -2.56 8.41 -3.96
C LEU A 187 -3.89 8.71 -4.66
N TRP A 188 -4.42 7.74 -5.41
CA TRP A 188 -5.74 7.84 -6.02
C TRP A 188 -6.84 8.05 -4.97
N ASN A 189 -6.81 7.26 -3.89
CA ASN A 189 -7.78 7.39 -2.80
C ASN A 189 -7.64 8.71 -2.02
N GLN A 190 -6.48 9.37 -2.10
CA GLN A 190 -6.24 10.72 -1.57
C GLN A 190 -6.69 11.84 -2.53
N GLY A 191 -7.27 11.51 -3.69
CA GLY A 191 -7.68 12.47 -4.72
C GLY A 191 -6.54 12.99 -5.59
N ARG A 192 -5.32 12.47 -5.45
CA ARG A 192 -4.14 12.86 -6.24
C ARG A 192 -4.05 12.06 -7.54
N ASN A 193 -5.14 12.03 -8.30
CA ASN A 193 -5.34 11.12 -9.43
C ASN A 193 -4.32 11.32 -10.56
N VAL A 194 -3.95 12.58 -10.86
CA VAL A 194 -2.96 12.88 -11.90
C VAL A 194 -1.59 12.27 -11.56
N LEU A 195 -1.18 12.36 -10.30
CA LEU A 195 0.08 11.77 -9.84
C LEU A 195 0.02 10.24 -9.83
N ALA A 196 -1.11 9.66 -9.42
CA ALA A 196 -1.33 8.22 -9.45
C ALA A 196 -1.20 7.67 -10.89
N LEU A 197 -1.83 8.33 -11.87
CA LEU A 197 -1.74 7.95 -13.28
C LEU A 197 -0.32 8.14 -13.83
N ALA A 198 0.36 9.23 -13.47
CA ALA A 198 1.75 9.44 -13.87
C ALA A 198 2.66 8.32 -13.34
N LEU A 199 2.51 7.92 -12.06
CA LEU A 199 3.25 6.80 -11.49
C LEU A 199 2.93 5.48 -12.18
N GLN A 200 1.67 5.21 -12.50
CA GLN A 200 1.25 4.00 -13.21
C GLN A 200 1.84 3.92 -14.63
N SER A 201 1.85 5.04 -15.35
CA SER A 201 2.49 5.14 -16.68
C SER A 201 3.99 4.89 -16.57
N ARG A 202 4.67 5.52 -15.62
CA ARG A 202 6.11 5.31 -15.39
C ARG A 202 6.44 3.88 -14.99
N ALA A 203 5.64 3.26 -14.13
CA ALA A 203 5.81 1.86 -13.77
C ALA A 203 5.69 0.96 -15.01
N SER A 204 4.74 1.27 -15.88
CA SER A 204 4.55 0.47 -17.09
C SER A 204 5.74 0.57 -18.04
N GLU A 205 6.26 1.77 -18.24
CA GLU A 205 7.43 2.02 -19.11
C GLU A 205 8.72 1.38 -18.58
N VAL A 206 8.94 1.40 -17.26
CA VAL A 206 10.20 0.94 -16.64
C VAL A 206 10.24 -0.58 -16.43
N PHE A 207 9.09 -1.19 -16.09
CA PHE A 207 9.06 -2.60 -15.72
C PHE A 207 8.61 -3.53 -16.85
N TRP A 208 7.74 -3.06 -17.75
CA TRP A 208 7.20 -3.86 -18.86
C TRP A 208 7.81 -3.52 -20.23
N GLY A 209 8.68 -2.51 -20.29
CA GLY A 209 9.51 -2.18 -21.45
C GLY A 209 10.76 -3.03 -21.57
#